data_AF-A0A842W6H4-F1
#
_entry.id   AF-A0A842W6H4-F1
#
_cell.length_a   1.000
_cell.length_b   1.000
_cell.length_c   1.000
_cell.angle_alpha   90.00
_cell.angle_beta   90.00
_cell.angle_gamma   90.00
#
_symmetry.space_group_name_H-M   'P 1'
#
loop_
_entity.id
_entity.type
_entity.pdbx_description
1 polymer ?
#
loop_
_entity_poly.entity_id
_entity_poly.type
_entity_poly.pdbx_seq_one_letter_code
_entity_poly.pdbx_strand_id
1 'polypeptide(L)'
;AIQPLLPRIERFFDKTIGLVADENTPVLFHNDFQSQNILVEEKQDEFVITGLIDFDNWRIGPPAQDFVKIQYWTIQDLEHLNDAFFRGYRSIHKDVSQSDLQERINIYKMLWFILVYNFEMDKVLKNERNVEVDRRFPAADKYLAEIEKVLKKTSC
;
A
#
# COMPACT_ATOMS: atom_id res chain seq x y z
N ALA A 1 -12.82 -14.92 9.97
CA ALA A 1 -11.61 -15.52 9.36
C ALA A 1 -10.31 -14.88 9.86
N ILE A 2 -10.27 -13.56 10.11
CA ILE A 2 -9.07 -12.88 10.62
C ILE A 2 -8.71 -13.17 12.10
N GLN A 3 -9.68 -13.59 12.93
CA GLN A 3 -9.51 -13.80 14.37
C GLN A 3 -8.26 -14.63 14.76
N PRO A 4 -7.95 -15.77 14.12
CA PRO A 4 -6.74 -16.55 14.43
C PRO A 4 -5.42 -15.82 14.11
N LEU A 5 -5.45 -14.77 13.28
CA LEU A 5 -4.27 -13.98 12.93
C LEU A 5 -4.00 -12.83 13.89
N LEU A 6 -4.98 -12.42 14.72
CA LEU A 6 -4.84 -11.24 15.59
C LEU A 6 -3.58 -11.28 16.46
N PRO A 7 -3.22 -12.39 17.16
CA PRO A 7 -2.01 -12.41 17.97
C PRO A 7 -0.72 -12.22 17.15
N ARG A 8 -0.72 -12.59 15.86
CA ARG A 8 0.41 -12.38 14.96
C ARG A 8 0.46 -10.94 14.45
N ILE A 9 -0.70 -10.34 14.18
CA ILE A 9 -0.84 -8.94 13.78
C ILE A 9 -0.39 -8.01 14.92
N GLU A 10 -0.81 -8.28 16.15
CA GLU A 10 -0.36 -7.53 17.34
C GLU A 10 1.16 -7.59 17.47
N ARG A 11 1.74 -8.80 17.44
CA ARG A 11 3.20 -8.97 17.47
C ARG A 11 3.94 -8.29 16.33
N PHE A 12 3.32 -8.20 15.14
CA PHE A 12 3.89 -7.45 14.02
C PHE A 12 3.99 -5.98 14.40
N PHE A 13 2.89 -5.36 14.83
CA PHE A 13 2.90 -3.94 15.23
C PHE A 13 3.83 -3.67 16.42
N ASP A 14 3.85 -4.52 17.44
CA ASP A 14 4.75 -4.35 18.60
C ASP A 14 6.22 -4.30 18.19
N LYS A 15 6.61 -5.12 17.20
CA LYS A 15 7.98 -5.15 16.68
C LYS A 15 8.32 -3.97 15.78
N THR A 16 7.34 -3.43 15.06
CA THR A 16 7.58 -2.47 13.98
C THR A 16 7.18 -1.04 14.35
N ILE A 17 6.49 -0.82 15.47
CA ILE A 17 5.99 0.50 15.87
C ILE A 17 7.09 1.57 15.96
N GLY A 18 8.31 1.17 16.36
CA GLY A 18 9.46 2.07 16.44
C GLY A 18 9.84 2.70 15.08
N LEU A 19 9.55 2.03 13.96
CA LEU A 19 9.89 2.53 12.62
C LEU A 19 9.01 3.70 12.17
N VAL A 20 7.79 3.80 12.71
CA VAL A 20 6.81 4.85 12.38
C VAL A 20 6.71 5.91 13.48
N ALA A 21 7.27 5.66 14.67
CA ALA A 21 7.25 6.59 15.79
C ALA A 21 7.97 7.92 15.49
N ASP A 22 8.96 7.89 14.59
CA ASP A 22 9.76 9.06 14.21
C ASP A 22 9.24 9.79 12.96
N GLU A 23 8.12 9.35 12.36
CA GLU A 23 7.49 10.02 11.22
C GLU A 23 6.71 11.28 11.65
N ASN A 24 7.46 12.28 12.14
CA ASN A 24 6.92 13.49 12.77
C ASN A 24 6.58 14.63 11.79
N THR A 25 6.88 14.46 10.50
CA THR A 25 6.63 15.49 9.47
C THR A 25 5.52 15.02 8.54
N PRO A 26 4.25 15.37 8.81
CA PRO A 26 3.15 15.01 7.93
C PRO A 26 3.26 15.77 6.60
N VAL A 27 2.88 15.11 5.52
CA VAL A 27 2.82 15.68 4.17
C VAL A 27 1.40 15.55 3.62
N LEU A 28 1.05 16.40 2.65
CA LEU A 28 -0.09 16.16 1.79
C LEU A 28 0.27 15.03 0.82
N PHE A 29 -0.57 14.00 0.73
CA PHE A 29 -0.35 12.85 -0.16
C PHE A 29 -1.63 12.43 -0.88
N HIS A 30 -1.48 11.75 -2.01
CA HIS A 30 -2.58 11.45 -2.93
C HIS A 30 -3.58 10.44 -2.36
N ASN A 31 -3.09 9.46 -1.60
CA ASN A 31 -3.82 8.37 -0.93
C ASN A 31 -4.53 7.40 -1.89
N ASP A 32 -4.57 7.71 -3.18
CA ASP A 32 -4.86 6.79 -4.29
C ASP A 32 -3.74 6.77 -5.33
N PHE A 33 -2.48 6.90 -4.91
CA PHE A 33 -1.35 6.86 -5.86
C PHE A 33 -1.18 5.44 -6.42
N GLN A 34 -1.56 5.26 -7.68
CA GLN A 34 -1.48 3.99 -8.43
C GLN A 34 -1.37 4.27 -9.94
N SER A 35 -0.96 3.27 -10.72
CA SER A 35 -0.69 3.45 -12.16
C SER A 35 -1.85 4.01 -12.98
N GLN A 36 -3.10 3.75 -12.60
CA GLN A 36 -4.28 4.28 -13.31
C GLN A 36 -4.42 5.80 -13.19
N ASN A 37 -3.78 6.40 -12.18
CA ASN A 37 -3.84 7.82 -11.88
C ASN A 37 -2.61 8.59 -12.37
N ILE A 38 -1.67 7.92 -13.04
CA ILE A 38 -0.42 8.50 -13.57
C ILE A 38 -0.57 8.66 -15.09
N LEU A 39 -0.45 9.90 -15.57
CA LEU A 39 -0.45 10.20 -17.00
C LEU A 39 0.99 10.13 -17.53
N VAL A 40 1.16 9.40 -18.63
CA VAL A 40 2.45 9.20 -19.29
C VAL A 40 2.33 9.52 -20.76
N GLU A 41 3.32 10.24 -21.30
CA GLU A 41 3.46 10.53 -22.72
C GLU A 41 4.78 9.94 -23.22
N GLU A 42 4.78 9.36 -24.43
CA GLU A 42 5.99 8.90 -25.10
C GLU A 42 6.58 10.05 -25.94
N LYS A 43 7.84 10.41 -25.68
CA LYS A 43 8.59 11.45 -26.39
C LYS A 43 9.96 10.93 -26.76
N GLN A 44 10.27 10.89 -28.05
CA GLN A 44 11.62 10.58 -28.55
C GLN A 44 12.21 9.30 -27.91
N ASP A 45 11.41 8.22 -27.90
CA ASP A 45 11.75 6.91 -27.30
C ASP A 45 11.88 6.90 -25.74
N GLU A 46 11.44 7.98 -25.07
CA GLU A 46 11.35 8.07 -23.61
C GLU A 46 9.90 8.17 -23.13
N PHE A 47 9.60 7.59 -21.96
CA PHE A 47 8.32 7.77 -21.28
C PHE A 47 8.45 8.88 -20.23
N VAL A 48 7.63 9.92 -20.36
CA VAL A 48 7.62 11.07 -19.44
C VAL A 48 6.30 11.10 -18.69
N ILE A 49 6.37 11.20 -17.36
CA ILE A 49 5.18 11.45 -16.53
C ILE A 49 4.74 12.90 -16.78
N THR A 50 3.52 13.09 -17.28
CA THR A 50 2.97 14.40 -17.64
C THR A 50 1.94 14.91 -16.65
N GLY A 51 1.44 14.05 -15.76
CA GLY A 51 0.47 14.46 -14.76
C GLY A 51 0.10 13.37 -13.77
N LEU A 52 -0.57 13.81 -12.72
CA LEU A 52 -1.25 12.97 -11.73
C LEU A 52 -2.69 13.46 -11.62
N ILE A 53 -3.65 12.55 -11.54
CA ILE A 53 -5.09 12.85 -11.49
C ILE A 53 -5.76 12.07 -10.37
N ASP A 54 -7.02 12.41 -10.07
CA ASP A 54 -7.85 11.72 -9.07
C ASP A 54 -7.42 11.94 -7.61
N PHE A 55 -7.17 13.21 -7.27
CA PHE A 55 -6.81 13.64 -5.91
C PHE A 55 -8.01 13.66 -4.94
N ASP A 56 -9.20 13.16 -5.29
CA ASP A 56 -10.41 13.33 -4.47
C ASP A 56 -10.30 12.74 -3.06
N ASN A 57 -9.41 11.75 -2.89
CA ASN A 57 -9.16 11.04 -1.66
C ASN A 57 -7.88 11.47 -0.94
N TRP A 58 -7.32 12.65 -1.26
CA TRP A 58 -6.09 13.18 -0.65
C TRP A 58 -6.14 13.16 0.89
N ARG A 59 -4.97 13.04 1.54
CA ARG A 59 -4.84 13.00 3.00
C ARG A 59 -3.58 13.74 3.48
N ILE A 60 -3.53 14.01 4.78
CA ILE A 60 -2.35 14.53 5.48
C ILE A 60 -1.83 13.44 6.41
N GLY A 61 -0.54 13.13 6.34
CA GLY A 61 0.06 12.07 7.16
C GLY A 61 1.44 11.63 6.68
N PRO A 62 1.90 10.43 7.06
CA PRO A 62 3.22 9.92 6.74
C PRO A 62 3.39 9.69 5.23
N PRO A 63 4.52 10.11 4.62
CA PRO A 63 4.73 10.02 3.17
C PRO A 63 4.69 8.57 2.66
N ALA A 64 5.16 7.60 3.45
CA ALA A 64 5.17 6.20 3.07
C ALA A 64 3.76 5.61 2.83
N GLN A 65 2.73 6.23 3.39
CA GLN A 65 1.34 5.80 3.21
C GLN A 65 0.88 5.93 1.75
N ASP A 66 1.39 6.93 1.00
CA ASP A 66 1.00 7.13 -0.40
C ASP A 66 1.46 5.96 -1.29
N PHE A 67 2.53 5.29 -0.90
CA PHE A 67 3.11 4.22 -1.69
C PHE A 67 2.40 2.88 -1.54
N VAL A 68 1.47 2.73 -0.59
CA VAL A 68 0.76 1.46 -0.32
C VAL A 68 0.11 0.90 -1.59
N LYS A 69 -0.63 1.75 -2.31
CA LYS A 69 -1.47 1.33 -3.43
C LYS A 69 -0.66 1.07 -4.70
N ILE A 70 0.28 1.92 -5.07
CA ILE A 70 1.18 1.63 -6.19
C ILE A 70 2.01 0.36 -5.91
N GLN A 71 2.44 0.16 -4.67
CA GLN A 71 3.16 -1.04 -4.27
C GLN A 71 2.31 -2.31 -4.25
N TYR A 72 0.99 -2.19 -4.18
CA TYR A 72 0.07 -3.33 -4.21
C TYR A 72 -0.47 -3.62 -5.61
N TRP A 73 -0.99 -2.59 -6.29
CA TRP A 73 -1.68 -2.71 -7.57
C TRP A 73 -0.76 -2.76 -8.79
N THR A 74 0.43 -2.16 -8.67
CA THR A 74 1.33 -1.98 -9.82
C THR A 74 2.62 -2.77 -9.66
N ILE A 75 3.24 -2.73 -8.47
CA ILE A 75 4.63 -3.21 -8.30
C ILE A 75 4.72 -4.64 -7.74
N GLN A 76 3.70 -5.14 -7.02
CA GLN A 76 3.84 -6.23 -6.04
C GLN A 76 4.50 -7.54 -6.53
N ASP A 77 4.46 -7.83 -7.82
CA ASP A 77 5.02 -9.05 -8.40
C ASP A 77 6.08 -8.77 -9.49
N LEU A 78 6.59 -7.52 -9.55
CA LEU A 78 7.52 -7.03 -10.57
C LEU A 78 8.79 -6.50 -9.90
N GLU A 79 9.73 -7.41 -9.58
CA GLU A 79 10.98 -7.11 -8.86
C GLU A 79 11.77 -5.97 -9.50
N HIS A 80 11.90 -5.97 -10.83
CA HIS A 80 12.59 -4.91 -11.57
C HIS A 80 11.94 -3.53 -11.39
N LEU A 81 10.60 -3.45 -11.28
CA LEU A 81 9.89 -2.20 -11.00
C LEU A 81 10.05 -1.78 -9.54
N ASN A 82 10.08 -2.74 -8.61
CA ASN A 82 10.33 -2.43 -7.21
C ASN A 82 11.70 -1.77 -7.02
N ASP A 83 12.74 -2.34 -7.63
CA ASP A 83 14.07 -1.76 -7.58
C ASP A 83 14.14 -0.40 -8.28
N ALA A 84 13.49 -0.25 -9.44
CA ALA A 84 13.44 1.02 -10.16
C ALA A 84 12.74 2.11 -9.33
N PHE A 85 11.61 1.79 -8.70
CA PHE A 85 10.87 2.69 -7.83
C PHE A 85 11.73 3.20 -6.67
N PHE A 86 12.36 2.29 -5.92
CA PHE A 86 13.18 2.67 -4.78
C PHE A 86 14.45 3.43 -5.18
N ARG A 87 15.09 3.08 -6.30
CA ARG A 87 16.21 3.85 -6.87
C ARG A 87 15.77 5.27 -7.23
N GLY A 88 14.64 5.42 -7.91
CA GLY A 88 14.09 6.72 -8.29
C GLY A 88 13.81 7.60 -7.06
N TYR A 89 13.09 7.06 -6.07
CA TYR A 89 12.77 7.80 -4.85
C TYR A 89 14.02 8.28 -4.10
N ARG A 90 15.03 7.40 -3.91
CA ARG A 90 16.27 7.77 -3.20
C ARG A 90 17.19 8.72 -3.97
N SER A 91 17.03 8.83 -5.29
CA SER A 91 17.82 9.79 -6.07
C SER A 91 17.56 11.23 -5.62
N ILE A 92 16.37 11.49 -5.05
CA ILE A 92 15.95 12.78 -4.50
C ILE A 92 16.03 12.75 -2.96
N HIS A 93 15.66 11.63 -2.33
CA HIS A 93 15.64 11.46 -0.87
C HIS A 93 16.84 10.63 -0.37
N LYS A 94 18.04 11.22 -0.42
CA LYS A 94 19.31 10.52 -0.16
C LYS A 94 19.46 9.96 1.26
N ASP A 95 18.83 10.61 2.23
CA ASP A 95 18.93 10.24 3.65
C ASP A 95 17.92 9.14 4.06
N VAL A 96 17.05 8.71 3.14
CA VAL A 96 16.05 7.68 3.42
C VAL A 96 16.63 6.29 3.17
N SER A 97 16.73 5.50 4.23
CA SER A 97 17.05 4.07 4.16
C SER A 97 15.98 3.31 3.36
N GLN A 98 16.42 2.51 2.37
CA GLN A 98 15.50 1.70 1.56
C GLN A 98 14.77 0.67 2.42
N SER A 99 15.47 0.00 3.33
CA SER A 99 14.88 -1.03 4.20
C SER A 99 13.81 -0.43 5.08
N ASP A 100 14.08 0.74 5.67
CA ASP A 100 13.17 1.37 6.63
C ASP A 100 11.93 1.89 5.90
N LEU A 101 12.10 2.47 4.70
CA LEU A 101 10.98 2.88 3.87
C LEU A 101 10.13 1.68 3.44
N GLN A 102 10.76 0.58 3.02
CA GLN A 102 10.03 -0.62 2.63
C GLN A 102 9.23 -1.21 3.79
N GLU A 103 9.81 -1.21 5.00
CA GLU A 103 9.11 -1.71 6.18
C GLU A 103 7.99 -0.77 6.64
N ARG A 104 8.17 0.55 6.55
CA ARG A 104 7.07 1.52 6.73
C ARG A 104 5.92 1.26 5.75
N ILE A 105 6.22 1.04 4.48
CA ILE A 105 5.20 0.67 3.48
C ILE A 105 4.50 -0.62 3.88
N ASN A 106 5.21 -1.64 4.40
CA ASN A 106 4.59 -2.89 4.87
C ASN A 106 3.66 -2.67 6.06
N ILE A 107 4.02 -1.79 7.01
CA ILE A 107 3.17 -1.41 8.14
C ILE A 107 1.87 -0.76 7.63
N TYR A 108 1.99 0.21 6.72
CA TYR A 108 0.82 0.87 6.15
C TYR A 108 -0.01 -0.05 5.23
N LYS A 109 0.62 -0.99 4.53
CA LYS A 109 -0.06 -2.08 3.83
C LYS A 109 -0.87 -2.94 4.79
N MET A 110 -0.30 -3.35 5.94
CA MET A 110 -1.02 -4.12 6.96
C MET A 110 -2.27 -3.37 7.45
N LEU A 111 -2.13 -2.09 7.80
CA LEU A 111 -3.26 -1.25 8.23
C LEU A 111 -4.32 -1.14 7.13
N TRP A 112 -3.89 -0.90 5.90
CA TRP A 112 -4.79 -0.81 4.76
C TRP A 112 -5.52 -2.13 4.49
N PHE A 113 -4.82 -3.27 4.51
CA PHE A 113 -5.42 -4.59 4.30
C PHE A 113 -6.45 -4.94 5.37
N ILE A 114 -6.20 -4.61 6.64
CA ILE A 114 -7.19 -4.79 7.72
C ILE A 114 -8.42 -3.91 7.47
N LEU A 115 -8.22 -2.65 7.08
CA LEU A 115 -9.31 -1.72 6.76
C LEU A 115 -10.20 -2.26 5.63
N VAL A 116 -9.60 -2.65 4.50
CA VAL A 116 -10.37 -3.15 3.33
C VAL A 116 -10.94 -4.55 3.57
N TYR A 117 -10.27 -5.41 4.35
CA TYR A 117 -10.85 -6.66 4.81
C TYR A 117 -12.15 -6.41 5.58
N ASN A 118 -12.12 -5.49 6.56
CA ASN A 118 -13.31 -5.16 7.35
C ASN A 118 -14.42 -4.58 6.48
N PHE A 119 -14.08 -3.71 5.52
CA PHE A 119 -15.02 -3.15 4.56
C PHE A 119 -15.71 -4.22 3.72
N GLU A 120 -14.95 -5.17 3.15
CA GLU A 120 -15.52 -6.27 2.37
C GLU A 120 -16.33 -7.24 3.23
N MET A 121 -15.92 -7.50 4.47
CA MET A 121 -16.68 -8.32 5.41
C MET A 121 -18.02 -7.68 5.80
N ASP A 122 -18.08 -6.35 5.96
CA ASP A 122 -19.31 -5.62 6.25
C ASP A 122 -20.35 -5.78 5.12
N LYS A 123 -19.92 -5.67 3.86
CA LYS A 123 -20.77 -5.94 2.69
C LYS A 123 -21.36 -7.36 2.71
N VAL A 124 -20.50 -8.35 3.01
CA VAL A 124 -20.92 -9.76 3.14
C VAL A 124 -21.98 -9.92 4.24
N LEU A 125 -21.76 -9.32 5.41
CA LEU A 125 -22.70 -9.39 6.55
C LEU A 125 -24.05 -8.73 6.25
N LYS A 126 -24.04 -7.60 5.53
CA LYS A 126 -25.26 -6.94 5.07
C LYS A 126 -25.98 -7.69 3.95
N ASN A 127 -25.41 -8.82 3.49
CA ASN A 127 -25.89 -9.58 2.34
C ASN A 127 -26.13 -8.65 1.14
N GLU A 128 -25.26 -7.65 0.99
CA GLU A 128 -25.11 -6.86 -0.22
C GLU A 128 -24.52 -7.83 -1.26
N ARG A 129 -25.40 -8.66 -1.84
CA ARG A 129 -25.01 -9.65 -2.85
C ARG A 129 -24.59 -8.87 -4.08
N ASN A 130 -23.29 -8.64 -4.17
CA ASN A 130 -22.60 -8.09 -5.32
C ASN A 130 -22.58 -9.10 -6.49
N VAL A 131 -23.73 -9.62 -6.92
CA VAL A 131 -23.75 -10.51 -8.10
C VAL A 131 -23.41 -9.72 -9.38
N GLU A 132 -23.66 -8.41 -9.38
CA GLU A 132 -23.23 -7.49 -10.45
C GLU A 132 -22.35 -6.32 -9.98
N VAL A 133 -22.14 -6.18 -8.68
CA VAL A 133 -21.60 -4.94 -8.10
C VAL A 133 -20.08 -5.03 -8.02
N ASP A 134 -19.45 -4.40 -8.99
CA ASP A 134 -18.10 -3.84 -8.93
C ASP A 134 -16.94 -4.82 -8.66
N ARG A 135 -16.50 -5.50 -9.73
CA ARG A 135 -15.28 -6.31 -9.75
C ARG A 135 -13.97 -5.51 -9.61
N ARG A 136 -14.02 -4.17 -9.42
CA ARG A 136 -12.81 -3.35 -9.25
C ARG A 136 -12.07 -3.67 -7.94
N PHE A 137 -12.77 -4.20 -6.93
CA PHE A 137 -12.17 -4.54 -5.64
C PHE A 137 -12.16 -6.06 -5.38
N PRO A 138 -11.01 -6.61 -4.92
CA PRO A 138 -10.90 -7.96 -4.39
C PRO A 138 -11.87 -8.26 -3.26
N ALA A 139 -12.26 -9.53 -3.15
CA ALA A 139 -13.01 -10.03 -2.01
C ALA A 139 -12.13 -10.10 -0.74
N ALA A 140 -12.80 -10.22 0.41
CA ALA A 140 -12.17 -10.26 1.73
C ALA A 140 -11.10 -11.36 1.88
N ASP A 141 -11.28 -12.51 1.23
CA ASP A 141 -10.33 -13.63 1.22
C ASP A 141 -8.97 -13.26 0.61
N LYS A 142 -8.97 -12.45 -0.46
CA LYS A 142 -7.74 -11.96 -1.06
C LYS A 142 -6.97 -11.06 -0.10
N TYR A 143 -7.65 -10.15 0.62
CA TYR A 143 -6.98 -9.31 1.62
C TYR A 143 -6.46 -10.10 2.83
N LEU A 144 -7.17 -11.15 3.23
CA LEU A 144 -6.70 -12.07 4.26
C LEU A 144 -5.38 -12.75 3.84
N ALA A 145 -5.29 -13.20 2.58
CA ALA A 145 -4.06 -13.79 2.04
C ALA A 145 -2.90 -12.79 2.02
N GLU A 146 -3.15 -11.52 1.73
CA GLU A 146 -2.14 -10.46 1.76
C GLU A 146 -1.63 -10.16 3.17
N ILE A 147 -2.53 -10.13 4.17
CA ILE A 147 -2.15 -10.04 5.58
C ILE A 147 -1.21 -11.19 5.95
N GLU A 148 -1.53 -12.43 5.57
CA GLU A 148 -0.67 -13.57 5.83
C GLU A 148 0.70 -13.46 5.14
N LYS A 149 0.77 -12.92 3.92
CA LYS A 149 2.03 -12.67 3.22
C LYS A 149 2.91 -11.68 3.98
N VAL A 150 2.36 -10.57 4.45
CA VAL A 150 3.12 -9.59 5.25
C VAL A 150 3.62 -10.25 6.53
N LEU A 151 2.77 -10.98 7.26
CA LEU A 151 3.16 -11.67 8.49
C LEU A 151 4.27 -12.73 8.29
N LYS A 152 4.36 -13.35 7.11
CA LYS A 152 5.43 -14.33 6.79
C LYS A 152 6.78 -13.65 6.59
N LYS A 153 6.81 -12.46 5.98
CA LYS A 153 8.06 -11.73 5.69
C LYS A 153 8.77 -11.25 6.97
N THR A 154 8.02 -10.91 8.02
CA THR A 154 8.55 -10.40 9.30
C THR A 154 8.86 -11.51 10.33
N SER A 155 8.69 -12.79 9.96
CA SER A 155 8.93 -13.94 10.84
C SER A 155 10.31 -14.60 10.67
N CYS A 156 11.17 -14.03 9.82
CA CYS A 156 12.58 -14.40 9.65
C CYS A 156 13.50 -13.38 10.31
#